data_AF-A0A838S3L7-F1
#
_entry.id   AF-A0A838S3L7-F1
#
_cell.length_a   1.000
_cell.length_b   1.000
_cell.length_c   1.000
_cell.angle_alpha   90.00
_cell.angle_beta   90.00
_cell.angle_gamma   90.00
#
_symmetry.space_group_name_H-M   'P 1'
#
loop_
_entity.id
_entity.type
_entity.pdbx_description
1 polymer ?
#
loop_
_entity_poly.entity_id
_entity_poly.type
_entity_poly.pdbx_seq_one_letter_code
_entity_poly.pdbx_strand_id
1 'polypeptide(L)'
;MPPAARSVGNLIAAPLQGRCRRDGATVFLDLGTLEPYEDQWAYLSTLDRLTPREATRLAGRIGTVAAGVSVDRLATSTSTRTRPQLPPVVHARLGARITVDGASLTPALMATLKHAASMSNPLFYERQRRRLSTWGVPRFLCSYDETLDGNLVLPRGMIEKLTG
;
A
#
# COMPACT_ATOMS: atom_id res chain seq x y z
N MET A 1 6.38 -44.17 -7.75
CA MET A 1 5.82 -42.81 -7.89
C MET A 1 6.22 -42.00 -6.66
N PRO A 2 7.08 -40.97 -6.77
CA PRO A 2 7.33 -40.08 -5.64
C PRO A 2 6.15 -39.10 -5.47
N PRO A 3 5.84 -38.68 -4.23
CA PRO A 3 4.69 -37.84 -3.93
C PRO A 3 4.85 -36.43 -4.52
N ALA A 4 3.75 -35.91 -5.08
CA ALA A 4 3.65 -34.58 -5.65
C ALA A 4 4.10 -33.51 -4.65
N ALA A 5 5.13 -32.76 -5.02
CA ALA A 5 5.56 -31.58 -4.29
C ALA A 5 4.39 -30.61 -4.17
N ARG A 6 3.92 -30.39 -2.94
CA ARG A 6 2.95 -29.38 -2.54
C ARG A 6 3.38 -28.05 -3.16
N SER A 7 2.65 -27.55 -4.15
CA SER A 7 2.96 -26.25 -4.75
C SER A 7 2.89 -25.19 -3.66
N VAL A 8 4.01 -24.52 -3.39
CA VAL A 8 4.04 -23.38 -2.48
C VAL A 8 3.10 -22.33 -3.08
N GLY A 9 2.08 -21.94 -2.31
CA GLY A 9 1.07 -20.97 -2.74
C GLY A 9 1.72 -19.71 -3.30
N ASN A 10 1.04 -19.08 -4.25
CA ASN A 10 1.41 -17.94 -5.09
C ASN A 10 1.71 -16.63 -4.30
N LEU A 11 2.47 -16.72 -3.22
CA LEU A 11 2.71 -15.69 -2.22
C LEU A 11 4.21 -15.55 -1.93
N ILE A 12 5.05 -15.56 -2.97
CA ILE A 12 6.40 -15.02 -2.86
C ILE A 12 6.31 -13.54 -3.18
N ALA A 13 6.03 -12.75 -2.15
CA ALA A 13 6.04 -11.30 -2.23
C ALA A 13 7.48 -10.82 -2.46
N ALA A 14 7.81 -10.58 -3.73
CA ALA A 14 8.61 -9.47 -4.27
C ALA A 14 10.16 -9.51 -4.42
N PRO A 15 11.00 -10.34 -3.76
CA PRO A 15 12.45 -10.34 -4.06
C PRO A 15 12.96 -11.59 -4.77
N LEU A 16 12.13 -12.58 -5.16
CA LEU A 16 12.62 -13.78 -5.88
C LEU A 16 11.70 -14.22 -7.02
N GLN A 17 10.98 -13.28 -7.65
CA GLN A 17 10.09 -13.59 -8.76
C GLN A 17 10.91 -14.01 -9.97
N GLY A 18 10.62 -15.20 -10.52
CA GLY A 18 11.52 -15.92 -11.43
C GLY A 18 12.21 -15.09 -12.52
N ARG A 19 11.45 -14.35 -13.36
CA ARG A 19 12.03 -13.58 -14.46
C ARG A 19 12.74 -12.32 -13.94
N CYS A 20 12.09 -11.56 -13.07
CA CYS A 20 12.65 -10.33 -12.53
C CYS A 20 13.92 -10.56 -11.70
N ARG A 21 14.05 -11.73 -11.05
CA ARG A 21 15.29 -12.13 -10.36
C ARG A 21 16.44 -12.32 -11.33
N ARG A 22 16.20 -12.96 -12.49
CA ARG A 22 17.24 -13.14 -13.52
C ARG A 22 17.73 -11.80 -14.07
N ASP A 23 16.83 -10.81 -14.08
CA ASP A 23 17.13 -9.44 -14.50
C ASP A 23 17.64 -8.56 -13.33
N GLY A 24 17.91 -9.14 -12.15
CA GLY A 24 18.41 -8.42 -10.97
C GLY A 24 17.42 -7.43 -10.33
N ALA A 25 16.18 -7.37 -10.80
CA ALA A 25 15.19 -6.36 -10.40
C ALA A 25 14.43 -6.71 -9.11
N THR A 26 14.46 -7.98 -8.71
CA THR A 26 13.88 -8.46 -7.45
C THR A 26 14.94 -9.31 -6.77
N VAL A 27 15.75 -8.69 -5.89
CA VAL A 27 16.79 -9.32 -5.07
C VAL A 27 16.87 -8.57 -3.73
N PHE A 28 17.31 -9.26 -2.67
CA PHE A 28 17.68 -8.66 -1.40
C PHE A 28 19.01 -7.93 -1.53
N LEU A 29 19.09 -6.75 -0.91
CA LEU A 29 20.25 -5.86 -0.91
C LEU A 29 20.83 -5.77 0.51
N ASP A 30 22.15 -5.62 0.59
CA ASP A 30 22.83 -5.13 1.78
C ASP A 30 22.45 -3.67 2.02
N LEU A 31 22.03 -3.31 3.23
CA LEU A 31 21.54 -1.96 3.52
C LEU A 31 22.67 -0.93 3.68
N GLY A 32 23.91 -1.37 3.93
CA GLY A 32 25.09 -0.53 4.05
C GLY A 32 25.71 -0.18 2.71
N THR A 33 25.77 -1.15 1.77
CA THR A 33 26.36 -0.95 0.44
C THR A 33 25.33 -0.74 -0.67
N LEU A 34 24.08 -1.12 -0.44
CA LEU A 34 23.00 -1.19 -1.45
C LEU A 34 23.29 -2.16 -2.59
N GLU A 35 24.26 -3.06 -2.42
CA GLU A 35 24.58 -4.09 -3.39
C GLU A 35 23.76 -5.37 -3.14
N PRO A 36 23.42 -6.14 -4.19
CA PRO A 36 22.75 -7.43 -4.02
C PRO A 36 23.59 -8.42 -3.23
N TYR A 37 22.96 -9.17 -2.32
CA TYR A 37 23.62 -10.35 -1.74
C TYR A 37 23.91 -11.39 -2.85
N GLU A 38 25.13 -11.91 -2.90
CA GLU A 38 25.52 -12.93 -3.90
C GLU A 38 24.62 -14.17 -3.80
N ASP A 39 24.43 -14.68 -2.56
CA ASP A 39 23.52 -15.78 -2.29
C ASP A 39 22.28 -15.33 -1.51
N GLN A 40 21.23 -15.06 -2.28
CA GLN A 40 19.88 -14.71 -1.82
C GLN A 40 19.27 -15.75 -0.86
N TRP A 41 19.59 -17.04 -1.05
CA TRP A 41 19.05 -18.12 -0.23
C TRP A 41 19.82 -18.30 1.06
N ALA A 42 21.14 -18.14 1.02
CA ALA A 42 21.96 -18.11 2.23
C ALA A 42 21.49 -16.97 3.15
N TYR A 43 21.29 -15.76 2.62
CA TYR A 43 20.74 -14.64 3.37
C TYR A 43 19.36 -14.98 3.98
N LEU A 44 18.43 -15.53 3.20
CA LEU A 44 17.12 -15.93 3.71
C LEU A 44 17.20 -16.99 4.81
N SER A 45 18.18 -17.88 4.76
CA SER A 45 18.34 -18.92 5.78
C SER A 45 18.79 -18.37 7.14
N THR A 46 19.37 -17.17 7.16
CA THR A 46 19.72 -16.46 8.40
C THR A 46 18.53 -15.78 9.08
N LEU A 47 17.40 -15.62 8.38
CA LEU A 47 16.24 -14.91 8.91
C LEU A 47 15.37 -15.81 9.78
N ASP A 48 14.96 -15.29 10.94
CA ASP A 48 14.03 -15.99 11.82
C ASP A 48 12.65 -16.16 11.19
N ARG A 49 12.07 -17.35 11.36
CA ARG A 49 10.71 -17.65 10.92
C ARG A 49 9.71 -17.14 11.94
N LEU A 50 8.68 -16.44 11.47
CA LEU A 50 7.55 -16.06 12.29
C LEU A 50 6.66 -17.27 12.57
N THR A 51 6.35 -17.52 13.84
CA THR A 51 5.29 -18.45 14.21
C THR A 51 3.91 -17.91 13.79
N PRO A 52 2.89 -18.77 13.60
CA PRO A 52 1.55 -18.31 13.27
C PRO A 52 0.99 -17.28 14.26
N ARG A 53 1.28 -17.46 15.56
CA ARG A 53 0.85 -16.54 16.62
C ARG A 53 1.51 -15.16 16.47
N GLU A 54 2.80 -15.12 16.17
CA GLU A 54 3.53 -13.86 15.96
C GLU A 54 3.06 -13.13 14.71
N ALA A 55 2.79 -13.88 13.63
CA ALA A 55 2.22 -13.34 12.41
C ALA A 55 0.83 -12.72 12.67
N THR A 56 -0.06 -13.41 13.38
CA THR A 56 -1.38 -12.87 13.75
C THR A 56 -1.26 -11.64 14.65
N ARG A 57 -0.36 -11.67 15.65
CA ARG A 57 -0.10 -10.52 16.53
C ARG A 57 0.42 -9.31 15.74
N LEU A 58 1.34 -9.51 14.81
CA LEU A 58 1.85 -8.45 13.94
C LEU A 58 0.76 -7.90 13.04
N ALA A 59 -0.05 -8.75 12.42
CA ALA A 59 -1.18 -8.35 11.59
C ALA A 59 -2.19 -7.50 12.40
N GLY A 60 -2.46 -7.88 13.66
CA GLY A 60 -3.30 -7.09 14.55
C GLY A 60 -2.75 -5.69 14.87
N ARG A 61 -1.41 -5.52 14.93
CA ARG A 61 -0.77 -4.22 15.14
C ARG A 61 -0.83 -3.30 13.91
N ILE A 62 -0.77 -3.88 12.71
CA ILE A 62 -0.80 -3.13 11.45
C ILE A 62 -2.22 -2.61 11.17
N GLY A 63 -3.23 -3.26 11.73
CA GLY A 63 -4.63 -2.86 11.59
C GLY A 63 -5.16 -3.08 10.17
N THR A 64 -6.45 -2.80 9.98
CA THR A 64 -7.07 -2.81 8.65
C THR A 64 -6.82 -1.47 7.97
N VAL A 65 -6.51 -1.49 6.67
CA VAL A 65 -6.45 -0.28 5.84
C VAL A 65 -7.84 0.36 5.83
N ALA A 66 -7.95 1.55 6.42
CA ALA A 66 -9.15 2.37 6.37
C ALA A 66 -9.30 2.99 4.97
N ALA A 67 -10.54 3.10 4.49
CA ALA A 67 -10.86 3.77 3.24
C ALA A 67 -12.20 4.51 3.38
N GLY A 68 -12.32 5.64 2.70
CA GLY A 68 -13.56 6.39 2.59
C GLY A 68 -13.90 7.09 3.88
N VAL A 69 -15.17 6.96 4.30
CA VAL A 69 -15.68 7.58 5.53
C VAL A 69 -14.91 7.15 6.77
N SER A 70 -14.37 5.92 6.78
CA SER A 70 -13.57 5.41 7.92
C SER A 70 -12.19 6.06 8.07
N VAL A 71 -11.77 6.89 7.12
CA VAL A 71 -10.54 7.68 7.23
C VAL A 71 -10.86 8.95 8.01
N ASP A 72 -10.58 8.89 9.31
CA ASP A 72 -10.81 9.98 10.26
C ASP A 72 -9.50 10.55 10.83
N ARG A 73 -8.35 9.96 10.47
CA ARG A 73 -7.03 10.42 10.91
C ARG A 73 -6.01 10.28 9.80
N LEU A 74 -5.07 11.22 9.80
CA LEU A 74 -3.82 11.13 9.04
C LEU A 74 -3.09 9.83 9.39
N ALA A 75 -2.67 9.09 8.35
CA ALA A 75 -1.80 7.95 8.52
C ALA A 75 -0.45 8.44 9.06
N THR A 76 -0.22 8.29 10.36
CA THR A 76 1.08 8.60 10.96
C THR A 76 2.15 7.65 10.43
N SER A 77 3.31 8.20 10.07
CA SER A 77 4.49 7.40 9.74
C SER A 77 4.77 6.41 10.87
N THR A 78 4.87 5.12 10.54
CA THR A 78 5.30 4.08 11.47
C THR A 78 6.80 4.17 11.78
N SER A 79 7.56 4.95 10.99
CA SER A 79 8.96 5.21 11.24
C SER A 79 9.13 6.13 12.44
N THR A 80 9.90 5.67 13.42
CA THR A 80 10.32 6.49 14.56
C THR A 80 11.45 7.46 14.20
N ARG A 81 12.17 7.20 13.11
CA ARG A 81 13.42 7.91 12.75
C ARG A 81 13.21 9.07 11.79
N THR A 82 12.23 8.96 10.89
CA THR A 82 11.90 9.99 9.90
C THR A 82 10.42 10.34 10.02
N ARG A 83 10.15 11.52 10.59
CA ARG A 83 8.83 12.13 10.64
C ARG A 83 8.85 13.36 9.74
N PRO A 84 8.45 13.24 8.46
CA PRO A 84 8.34 14.41 7.61
C PRO A 84 7.37 15.39 8.26
N GLN A 85 7.79 16.64 8.39
CA GLN A 85 6.95 17.70 8.94
C GLN A 85 5.76 17.90 8.01
N LEU A 86 4.56 17.92 8.57
CA LEU A 86 3.37 18.29 7.82
C LEU A 86 3.47 19.78 7.48
N PRO A 87 3.18 20.19 6.24
CA PRO A 87 3.15 21.59 5.89
C PRO A 87 2.03 22.27 6.70
N PRO A 88 2.28 23.48 7.22
CA PRO A 88 1.27 24.21 7.99
C PRO A 88 0.10 24.66 7.12
N VAL A 89 0.31 24.81 5.82
CA VAL A 89 -0.69 25.24 4.85
C VAL A 89 -0.53 24.42 3.57
N VAL A 90 -1.65 23.91 3.06
CA VAL A 90 -1.75 23.20 1.78
C VAL A 90 -2.66 24.02 0.88
N HIS A 91 -2.19 24.32 -0.34
CA HIS A 91 -2.99 25.05 -1.30
C HIS A 91 -3.89 24.12 -2.12
N ALA A 92 -5.16 24.47 -2.22
CA ALA A 92 -6.13 23.78 -3.05
C ALA A 92 -6.91 24.76 -3.93
N ARG A 93 -7.24 24.35 -5.15
CA ARG A 93 -8.11 25.07 -6.08
C ARG A 93 -9.47 24.39 -6.10
N LEU A 94 -10.52 25.17 -5.85
CA LEU A 94 -11.90 24.70 -5.92
C LEU A 94 -12.50 25.01 -7.29
N GLY A 95 -12.90 23.98 -8.03
CA GLY A 95 -13.66 24.08 -9.27
C GLY A 95 -14.72 22.98 -9.36
N ALA A 96 -14.93 22.40 -10.54
CA ALA A 96 -15.80 21.21 -10.70
C ALA A 96 -15.31 20.01 -9.86
N ARG A 97 -14.01 19.97 -9.60
CA ARG A 97 -13.32 19.11 -8.64
C ARG A 97 -12.39 19.96 -7.78
N ILE A 98 -11.88 19.39 -6.69
CA ILE A 98 -10.88 20.04 -5.84
C ILE A 98 -9.51 19.58 -6.32
N THR A 99 -8.60 20.50 -6.61
CA THR A 99 -7.22 20.15 -6.99
C THR A 99 -6.28 20.61 -5.89
N VAL A 100 -5.56 19.68 -5.28
CA VAL A 100 -4.60 19.94 -4.22
C VAL A 100 -3.19 19.89 -4.79
N ASP A 101 -2.36 20.88 -4.44
CA ASP A 101 -0.97 20.95 -4.87
C ASP A 101 -0.17 19.77 -4.31
N GLY A 102 0.24 18.85 -5.19
CA GLY A 102 0.94 17.63 -4.81
C GLY A 102 2.33 17.87 -4.25
N ALA A 103 3.02 18.93 -4.68
CA ALA A 103 4.35 19.28 -4.17
C ALA A 103 4.31 19.71 -2.70
N SER A 104 3.16 20.23 -2.26
CA SER A 104 2.91 20.57 -0.87
C SER A 104 2.51 19.37 0.00
N LEU A 105 2.26 18.19 -0.56
CA LEU A 105 1.79 17.03 0.22
C LEU A 105 2.96 16.12 0.62
N THR A 106 3.03 15.79 1.92
CA THR A 106 3.88 14.66 2.34
C THR A 106 3.29 13.35 1.79
N PRO A 107 4.13 12.31 1.56
CA PRO A 107 3.63 11.01 1.09
C PRO A 107 2.53 10.41 1.98
N ALA A 108 2.63 10.63 3.29
CA ALA A 108 1.64 10.18 4.26
C ALA A 108 0.29 10.91 4.12
N LEU A 109 0.32 12.24 3.93
CA LEU A 109 -0.89 13.03 3.70
C LEU A 109 -1.51 12.71 2.35
N MET A 110 -0.71 12.60 1.29
CA MET A 110 -1.14 12.15 -0.03
C MET A 110 -1.87 10.80 0.04
N ALA A 111 -1.26 9.81 0.69
CA ALA A 111 -1.87 8.49 0.87
C ALA A 111 -3.18 8.58 1.67
N THR A 112 -3.22 9.38 2.75
CA THR A 112 -4.43 9.59 3.56
C THR A 112 -5.57 10.16 2.70
N LEU A 113 -5.32 11.18 1.89
CA LEU A 113 -6.33 11.77 1.00
C LEU A 113 -6.81 10.78 -0.06
N LYS A 114 -5.90 10.01 -0.67
CA LYS A 114 -6.26 8.95 -1.62
C LYS A 114 -7.14 7.88 -0.95
N HIS A 115 -6.81 7.47 0.27
CA HIS A 115 -7.63 6.52 1.04
C HIS A 115 -9.00 7.10 1.40
N ALA A 116 -9.07 8.37 1.83
CA ALA A 116 -10.32 9.05 2.13
C ALA A 116 -11.21 9.23 0.90
N ALA A 117 -10.60 9.39 -0.29
CA ALA A 117 -11.27 9.45 -1.57
C ALA A 117 -11.58 8.07 -2.18
N SER A 118 -11.28 6.98 -1.47
CA SER A 118 -11.53 5.62 -1.95
C SER A 118 -12.62 4.94 -1.14
N MET A 119 -13.42 4.07 -1.73
CA MET A 119 -14.46 3.33 -1.01
C MET A 119 -14.35 1.83 -1.22
N SER A 120 -14.74 1.04 -0.22
CA SER A 120 -14.80 -0.43 -0.34
C SER A 120 -15.79 -0.84 -1.44
N ASN A 121 -15.37 -1.73 -2.35
CA ASN A 121 -16.24 -2.24 -3.40
C ASN A 121 -17.10 -3.40 -2.89
N PRO A 122 -18.43 -3.23 -2.66
CA PRO A 122 -19.27 -4.30 -2.11
C PRO A 122 -19.30 -5.55 -3.00
N LEU A 123 -19.21 -5.36 -4.33
CA LEU A 123 -19.22 -6.44 -5.31
C LEU A 123 -18.01 -7.37 -5.17
N PHE A 124 -16.86 -6.83 -4.80
CA PHE A 124 -15.66 -7.62 -4.52
C PHE A 124 -15.90 -8.58 -3.36
N TYR A 125 -16.39 -8.06 -2.24
CA TYR A 125 -16.63 -8.84 -1.03
C TYR A 125 -17.78 -9.84 -1.22
N GLU A 126 -18.80 -9.49 -2.00
CA GLU A 126 -19.84 -10.43 -2.37
C GLU A 126 -19.29 -11.63 -3.16
N ARG A 127 -18.49 -11.38 -4.21
CA ARG A 127 -17.86 -12.46 -4.98
C ARG A 127 -16.94 -13.31 -4.11
N GLN A 128 -16.14 -12.67 -3.25
CA GLN A 128 -15.26 -13.37 -2.31
C GLN A 128 -16.05 -14.30 -1.38
N ARG A 129 -17.16 -13.84 -0.78
CA ARG A 129 -18.02 -14.67 0.09
C ARG A 129 -18.63 -15.85 -0.67
N ARG A 130 -19.03 -15.65 -1.93
CA ARG A 130 -19.58 -16.70 -2.80
C ARG A 130 -18.52 -17.62 -3.39
N ARG A 131 -17.24 -17.45 -3.05
CA ARG A 131 -16.09 -18.19 -3.63
C ARG A 131 -16.02 -18.09 -5.16
N LEU A 132 -16.50 -16.97 -5.70
CA LEU A 132 -16.41 -16.65 -7.12
C LEU A 132 -15.09 -15.94 -7.41
N SER A 133 -14.67 -15.97 -8.68
CA SER A 133 -13.48 -15.24 -9.12
C SER A 133 -13.62 -13.75 -8.85
N THR A 134 -12.60 -13.16 -8.22
CA THR A 134 -12.45 -11.71 -8.04
C THR A 134 -11.57 -11.08 -9.11
N TRP A 135 -11.22 -11.82 -10.17
CA TRP A 135 -10.42 -11.31 -11.27
C TRP A 135 -11.13 -10.15 -11.97
N GLY A 136 -10.42 -9.03 -12.16
CA GLY A 136 -10.97 -7.81 -12.76
C GLY A 136 -11.94 -7.03 -11.86
N VAL A 137 -12.13 -7.44 -10.60
CA VAL A 137 -12.98 -6.72 -9.65
C VAL A 137 -12.08 -6.06 -8.61
N PRO A 138 -11.92 -4.73 -8.61
CA PRO A 138 -11.05 -4.07 -7.66
C PRO A 138 -11.67 -4.12 -6.27
N ARG A 139 -10.83 -4.25 -5.24
CA ARG A 139 -11.26 -4.25 -3.83
C ARG A 139 -11.75 -2.88 -3.36
N PHE A 140 -11.17 -1.81 -3.91
CA PHE A 140 -11.53 -0.42 -3.63
C PHE A 140 -11.89 0.31 -4.93
N LEU A 141 -12.86 1.20 -4.86
CA LEU A 141 -13.18 2.16 -5.91
C LEU A 141 -12.50 3.48 -5.57
N CYS A 142 -11.58 3.92 -6.41
CA CYS A 142 -10.86 5.17 -6.23
C CYS A 142 -11.67 6.32 -6.85
N SER A 143 -11.98 7.35 -6.07
CA SER A 143 -12.63 8.59 -6.54
C SER A 143 -11.66 9.76 -6.55
N TYR A 144 -10.41 9.52 -6.91
CA TYR A 144 -9.37 10.53 -7.06
C TYR A 144 -8.62 10.31 -8.36
N ASP A 145 -7.97 11.36 -8.86
CA ASP A 145 -7.05 11.29 -10.00
C ASP A 145 -5.76 12.05 -9.67
N GLU A 146 -4.70 11.80 -10.44
CA GLU A 146 -3.43 12.51 -10.36
C GLU A 146 -3.15 13.18 -11.71
N THR A 147 -2.81 14.47 -11.68
CA THR A 147 -2.39 15.17 -12.90
C THR A 147 -0.96 14.80 -13.27
N LEU A 148 -0.56 15.09 -14.51
CA LEU A 148 0.83 14.91 -14.95
C LEU A 148 1.82 15.69 -14.07
N ASP A 149 1.41 16.87 -13.59
CA ASP A 149 2.20 17.71 -12.68
C ASP A 149 2.23 17.19 -11.22
N GLY A 150 1.64 16.03 -10.95
CA GLY A 150 1.61 15.41 -9.62
C GLY A 150 0.54 15.95 -8.66
N ASN A 151 -0.40 16.79 -9.12
CA ASN A 151 -1.47 17.32 -8.29
C ASN A 151 -2.56 16.27 -8.06
N LEU A 152 -3.14 16.28 -6.85
CA LEU A 152 -4.21 15.37 -6.48
C LEU A 152 -5.57 16.00 -6.77
N VAL A 153 -6.39 15.32 -7.57
CA VAL A 153 -7.74 15.75 -7.91
C VAL A 153 -8.75 14.94 -7.12
N LEU A 154 -9.59 15.62 -6.35
CA LEU A 154 -10.54 15.07 -5.38
C LEU A 154 -11.99 15.48 -5.71
N PRO A 155 -12.99 14.70 -5.26
CA PRO A 155 -14.40 15.04 -5.45
C PRO A 155 -14.79 16.17 -4.51
N ARG A 156 -15.72 17.04 -4.95
CA ARG A 156 -16.18 18.20 -4.16
C ARG A 156 -16.78 17.83 -2.79
N GLY A 157 -17.34 16.63 -2.66
CA GLY A 157 -17.85 16.14 -1.37
C GLY A 157 -16.80 16.01 -0.28
N MET A 158 -15.51 16.14 -0.59
CA MET A 158 -14.41 16.11 0.38
C MET A 158 -14.02 17.48 0.94
N ILE A 159 -14.68 18.57 0.55
CA ILE A 159 -14.36 19.92 1.05
C ILE A 159 -14.35 19.94 2.58
N GLU A 160 -15.39 19.41 3.23
CA GLU A 160 -15.51 19.43 4.69
C GLU A 160 -14.34 18.70 5.38
N LYS A 161 -13.88 17.57 4.82
CA LYS A 161 -12.74 16.80 5.33
C LYS A 161 -11.38 17.48 5.08
N LEU A 162 -11.31 18.48 4.18
CA LEU A 162 -10.08 19.22 3.87
C LEU A 162 -9.95 20.52 4.66
N THR A 163 -11.07 21.12 5.08
CA THR A 163 -11.09 22.37 5.84
C THR A 163 -11.29 22.21 7.35
N GLY A 164 -11.72 21.02 7.82
CA GLY A 164 -11.89 20.70 9.24
C GLY A 164 -10.65 20.08 9.85
#